data_AF-A0A920RCH7-F1
#
_entry.id   AF-A0A920RCH7-F1
#
_cell.length_a   1.000
_cell.length_b   1.000
_cell.length_c   1.000
_cell.angle_alpha   90.00
_cell.angle_beta   90.00
_cell.angle_gamma   90.00
#
_symmetry.space_group_name_H-M   'P 1'
#
loop_
_entity.id
_entity.type
_entity.pdbx_description
1 polymer ?
#
loop_
_entity_poly.entity_id
_entity_poly.type
_entity_poly.pdbx_seq_one_letter_code
_entity_poly.pdbx_strand_id
1 'polypeptide(L)' 'MLVLEVGADIHAIDRGGQTAVHGAANISGNELIKFLVAQGADPEALDDRGRTPHDVAMRTLRPRPITAALLRELSAAR' A
#
# COMPACT_ATOMS: atom_id res chain seq x y z
N MET A 1 18.00 0.84 -1.68
CA MET A 1 18.22 -0.44 -2.38
C MET A 1 16.85 -0.98 -2.75
N LEU A 2 16.56 -0.99 -4.06
CA LEU A 2 15.23 -1.20 -4.64
C LEU A 2 15.07 -2.70 -4.93
N VAL A 3 14.21 -3.40 -4.19
CA VAL A 3 13.98 -4.85 -4.31
C VAL A 3 12.98 -5.11 -5.43
N LEU A 4 13.39 -4.88 -6.68
CA LEU A 4 12.54 -5.15 -7.85
C LEU A 4 13.15 -6.14 -8.85
N GLU A 5 14.39 -6.59 -8.63
CA GLU A 5 15.02 -7.61 -9.49
C GLU A 5 14.74 -9.06 -9.06
N VAL A 6 14.06 -9.30 -7.94
CA VAL A 6 13.87 -10.67 -7.42
C VAL A 6 12.40 -11.03 -7.44
N GLY A 7 11.83 -11.30 -8.62
CA GLY A 7 10.57 -12.06 -8.83
C GLY A 7 9.48 -11.91 -7.76
N ALA A 8 9.34 -10.71 -7.21
CA ALA A 8 8.60 -10.51 -5.98
C ALA A 8 7.15 -10.47 -6.38
N ASP A 9 6.40 -11.47 -5.90
CA ASP A 9 4.97 -11.52 -6.16
C ASP A 9 4.32 -10.27 -5.57
N ILE A 10 3.83 -9.41 -6.46
CA ILE A 10 3.21 -8.14 -6.09
C ILE A 10 1.89 -8.34 -5.33
N HIS A 11 1.30 -9.52 -5.46
CA HIS A 11 0.10 -9.95 -4.75
C HIS A 11 0.43 -10.74 -3.47
N ALA A 12 1.72 -10.89 -3.12
CA ALA A 12 2.09 -11.52 -1.86
C ALA A 12 1.52 -10.76 -0.66
N ILE A 13 1.04 -11.53 0.30
CA ILE A 13 0.54 -11.05 1.59
C ILE A 13 1.43 -11.56 2.71
N ASP A 14 1.60 -10.74 3.76
CA ASP A 14 2.23 -11.19 4.99
C ASP A 14 1.27 -12.04 5.85
N ARG A 15 1.71 -12.46 7.04
CA ARG A 15 0.90 -13.27 7.97
C ARG A 15 -0.36 -12.57 8.52
N GLY A 16 -0.54 -11.28 8.25
CA GLY A 16 -1.72 -10.51 8.63
C GLY A 16 -2.52 -10.04 7.43
N GLY A 17 -2.33 -10.64 6.24
CA GLY A 17 -3.04 -10.27 5.01
C GLY A 17 -2.54 -8.97 4.38
N GLN A 18 -1.45 -8.38 4.87
CA GLN A 18 -0.97 -7.11 4.35
C GLN A 18 -0.19 -7.32 3.05
N THR A 19 -0.64 -6.65 1.99
CA THR A 19 0.07 -6.54 0.71
C THR A 19 1.27 -5.59 0.79
N ALA A 20 2.09 -5.58 -0.27
CA ALA A 20 3.18 -4.60 -0.42
C ALA A 20 2.69 -3.13 -0.30
N VAL A 21 1.45 -2.83 -0.74
CA VAL A 21 0.86 -1.49 -0.65
C VAL A 21 0.58 -1.09 0.81
N HIS A 22 0.13 -2.01 1.66
CA HIS A 22 -0.03 -1.76 3.10
C HIS A 22 1.31 -1.42 3.77
N GLY A 23 2.37 -2.18 3.43
CA GLY A 23 3.72 -1.91 3.93
C GLY A 23 4.22 -0.53 3.49
N ALA A 24 4.03 -0.18 2.21
CA ALA A 24 4.39 1.12 1.66
C ALA A 24 3.60 2.28 2.32
N ALA A 25 2.32 2.06 2.61
CA ALA A 25 1.46 3.01 3.32
C ALA A 25 1.96 3.30 4.75
N ASN A 26 2.45 2.27 5.45
CA ASN A 26 2.98 2.40 6.81
C ASN A 26 4.28 3.24 6.88
N ILE A 27 5.07 3.29 5.80
CA ILE A 27 6.37 4.00 5.75
C ILE A 27 6.33 5.36 5.02
N SER A 28 5.17 5.81 4.51
CA SER A 28 5.06 6.92 3.52
C SER A 28 5.90 6.70 2.27
N GLY A 29 5.92 5.47 1.76
CA GLY A 29 6.53 5.15 0.48
C GLY A 29 5.65 5.60 -0.69
N ASN A 30 5.34 6.89 -0.83
CA ASN A 30 4.41 7.38 -1.87
C ASN A 30 4.84 6.96 -3.28
N GLU A 31 6.12 7.06 -3.60
CA GLU A 31 6.66 6.58 -4.88
C GLU A 31 6.60 5.06 -5.02
N LEU A 32 6.77 4.33 -3.91
CA LEU A 32 6.61 2.88 -3.89
C LEU A 32 5.14 2.47 -4.10
N ILE A 33 4.18 3.20 -3.54
CA ILE A 33 2.73 2.99 -3.77
C ILE A 33 2.40 3.20 -5.24
N LYS A 34 2.83 4.32 -5.84
CA LYS A 34 2.62 4.59 -7.27
C LYS A 34 3.22 3.48 -8.14
N PHE A 35 4.45 3.06 -7.83
CA PHE A 35 5.11 1.98 -8.53
C PHE A 35 4.32 0.67 -8.43
N LEU A 36 3.92 0.27 -7.21
CA LEU A 36 3.18 -0.98 -7.00
C LEU A 36 1.82 -0.96 -7.71
N VAL A 37 1.08 0.15 -7.64
CA VAL A 37 -0.20 0.29 -8.34
C VAL A 37 -0.01 0.28 -9.86
N ALA A 38 1.04 0.91 -10.38
CA ALA A 38 1.38 0.86 -11.80
C ALA A 38 1.75 -0.56 -12.28
N GLN A 39 2.26 -1.41 -11.38
CA GLN A 39 2.53 -2.83 -11.63
C GLN A 39 1.28 -3.72 -11.44
N GLY A 40 0.12 -3.15 -11.12
CA GLY A 40 -1.14 -3.89 -10.96
C GLY A 40 -1.50 -4.26 -9.52
N ALA A 41 -0.77 -3.78 -8.51
CA ALA A 41 -1.16 -3.96 -7.12
C ALA A 41 -2.51 -3.28 -6.84
N ASP A 42 -3.30 -3.90 -5.97
CA ASP A 42 -4.58 -3.35 -5.56
C ASP A 42 -4.41 -2.35 -4.39
N PRO A 43 -4.68 -1.03 -4.59
CA PRO A 43 -4.62 -0.05 -3.51
C PRO A 43 -5.78 -0.17 -2.52
N GLU A 44 -6.81 -0.98 -2.82
CA GLU A 44 -7.97 -1.24 -1.95
C GLU A 44 -7.95 -2.63 -1.31
N ALA A 45 -6.84 -3.37 -1.44
CA ALA A 45 -6.71 -4.69 -0.84
C ALA A 45 -7.03 -4.65 0.67
N LEU A 46 -7.76 -5.64 1.16
CA LEU A 46 -8.08 -5.75 2.58
C LEU A 46 -7.08 -6.70 3.26
N ASP A 47 -6.55 -6.26 4.40
CA ASP A 47 -5.81 -7.14 5.30
C ASP A 47 -6.75 -8.01 6.15
N ASP A 48 -6.19 -8.92 6.96
CA ASP A 48 -6.98 -9.85 7.80
C ASP A 48 -7.82 -9.13 8.88
N ARG A 49 -7.59 -7.84 9.09
CA ARG A 49 -8.37 -6.98 10.01
C ARG A 49 -9.41 -6.16 9.26
N GLY A 50 -9.60 -6.39 7.97
CA GLY A 50 -10.53 -5.63 7.12
C GLY A 50 -10.07 -4.20 6.88
N ARG A 51 -8.77 -3.92 6.93
CA ARG A 51 -8.20 -2.59 6.72
C ARG A 51 -7.65 -2.47 5.31
N THR A 52 -7.84 -1.30 4.72
CA THR A 52 -7.17 -0.92 3.48
C THR A 52 -5.78 -0.35 3.76
N PRO A 53 -4.90 -0.22 2.74
CA PRO A 53 -3.65 0.54 2.87
C PRO A 53 -3.89 1.98 3.34
N HIS A 54 -5.02 2.59 2.92
CA HIS A 54 -5.41 3.92 3.38
C HIS A 54 -5.64 3.94 4.90
N ASP A 55 -6.38 2.97 5.43
CA ASP A 55 -6.62 2.85 6.86
C ASP A 55 -5.31 2.64 7.62
N VAL A 56 -4.38 1.85 7.06
CA VAL A 56 -3.04 1.68 7.64
C VAL A 56 -2.26 3.00 7.68
N ALA A 57 -2.32 3.82 6.63
CA ALA A 57 -1.69 5.15 6.61
C ALA A 57 -2.26 6.11 7.67
N MET A 58 -3.56 5.98 8.00
CA MET A 58 -4.27 6.84 8.94
C MET A 58 -4.19 6.38 10.40
N ARG A 59 -3.95 5.10 10.66
CA ARG A 59 -4.06 4.49 12.01
C ARG A 59 -2.77 4.54 12.84
N THR A 60 -1.71 5.18 12.35
CA THR A 60 -0.46 5.33 13.12
C THR A 60 -0.57 6.56 14.05
N LEU A 61 0.18 6.56 15.16
CA LEU A 61 0.31 7.70 16.11
C LEU A 61 0.72 9.02 15.43
N ARG A 62 1.16 8.96 14.17
CA ARG A 62 1.53 10.06 13.29
C ARG A 62 0.79 9.85 11.96
N PRO A 63 -0.48 10.29 11.85
CA PRO A 63 -1.24 10.12 10.61
C PRO A 63 -0.43 10.66 9.42
N ARG A 64 -0.44 9.91 8.31
CA ARG A 64 0.31 10.25 7.09
C ARG A 64 -0.68 10.77 6.02
N PRO A 65 -1.15 12.03 6.13
CA PRO A 65 -2.26 12.53 5.32
C PRO A 65 -1.95 12.58 3.82
N ILE A 66 -0.69 12.84 3.43
CA ILE A 66 -0.26 12.86 2.03
C ILE A 66 -0.34 11.46 1.42
N THR A 67 0.05 10.43 2.17
CA THR A 67 0.00 9.04 1.73
C THR A 67 -1.45 8.54 1.65
N ALA A 68 -2.29 8.91 2.62
CA ALA A 68 -3.72 8.60 2.60
C ALA A 68 -4.44 9.27 1.42
N ALA A 69 -4.18 10.56 1.16
CA ALA A 69 -4.74 11.27 0.01
C ALA A 69 -4.37 10.60 -1.32
N LEU A 70 -3.09 10.21 -1.49
CA LEU A 70 -2.64 9.49 -2.68
C LEU A 70 -3.37 8.15 -2.88
N LEU A 71 -3.55 7.37 -1.81
CA LEU A 71 -4.25 6.08 -1.91
C LEU A 71 -5.72 6.26 -2.31
N ARG A 72 -6.36 7.33 -1.83
CA ARG A 72 -7.73 7.71 -2.21
C ARG A 72 -7.83 8.22 -3.65
N GLU A 73 -6.83 8.93 -4.15
CA GLU A 73 -6.78 9.34 -5.56
C GLU A 73 -6.59 8.12 -6.48
N LEU A 74 -5.71 7.19 -6.10
CA LEU A 74 -5.43 5.98 -6.87
C LEU A 74 -6.62 5.01 -6.90
N SER A 75 -7.45 4.97 -5.86
CA SER A 75 -8.70 4.21 -5.90
C SER A 75 -9.79 4.87 -6.74
N ALA A 76 -9.86 6.21 -6.74
CA ALA A 76 -10.84 6.98 -7.52
C ALA A 76 -10.51 7.04 -9.03
N ALA A 77 -9.30 6.69 -9.45
CA ALA A 77 -8.82 6.76 -10.83
C ALA A 77 -9.06 5.46 -11.65
N ARG A 78 -9.86 4.52 -11.12
CA ARG A 78 -10.21 3.24 -11.77
C ARG A 78 -11.55 3.29 -12.49
#